data_AF-A0A7C7DS83-F1
#
_entry.id   AF-A0A7C7DS83-F1
#
_cell.length_a   1.000
_cell.length_b   1.000
_cell.length_c   1.000
_cell.angle_alpha   90.00
_cell.angle_beta   90.00
_cell.angle_gamma   90.00
#
_symmetry.space_group_name_H-M   'P 1'
#
loop_
_entity.id
_entity.type
_entity.pdbx_description
1 polymer ?
#
loop_
_entity_poly.entity_id
_entity_poly.type
_entity_poly.pdbx_seq_one_letter_code
_entity_poly.pdbx_strand_id
1 'polypeptide(L)'
;MRTHSSEEYALFDLDQVTPDGAPMTIGKLDLHYTGEGVYGTILLWDDASRQLTPAQRSAFIHALLNEIVQPMGIPNEYVVEFFAPTLQHYHVFHNVGGEDETDADPTLTPRPNRSGATT
;
A
#
# COMPACT_ATOMS: atom_id res chain seq x y z
N MET A 1 -5.81 -23.70 -9.08
CA MET A 1 -5.40 -22.99 -10.31
C MET A 1 -5.42 -21.50 -10.00
N ARG A 2 -4.32 -20.76 -10.26
CA ARG A 2 -4.31 -19.29 -10.18
C ARG A 2 -4.82 -18.76 -11.53
N THR A 3 -5.86 -17.93 -11.53
CA THR A 3 -6.34 -17.25 -12.75
C THR A 3 -5.79 -15.82 -12.79
N HIS A 4 -5.91 -15.14 -13.94
CA HIS A 4 -5.63 -13.69 -14.04
C HIS A 4 -6.55 -12.82 -13.17
N SER A 5 -7.57 -13.42 -12.56
CA SER A 5 -8.55 -12.78 -11.67
C SER A 5 -8.44 -13.32 -10.24
N SER A 6 -7.22 -13.64 -9.78
CA SER A 6 -6.97 -14.14 -8.42
C SER A 6 -5.94 -13.28 -7.70
N GLU A 7 -6.17 -13.04 -6.41
CA GLU A 7 -5.26 -12.32 -5.52
C GLU A 7 -4.84 -13.20 -4.35
N GLU A 8 -3.65 -12.95 -3.81
CA GLU A 8 -3.10 -13.65 -2.65
C GLU A 8 -2.49 -12.63 -1.69
N TYR A 9 -2.97 -12.64 -0.45
CA TYR A 9 -2.51 -11.75 0.61
C TYR A 9 -1.82 -12.57 1.69
N ALA A 10 -0.61 -12.17 2.07
CA ALA A 10 0.02 -12.62 3.31
C ALA A 10 -0.55 -11.79 4.47
N LEU A 11 -0.95 -12.46 5.55
CA LEU A 11 -1.51 -11.82 6.74
C LEU A 11 -0.43 -11.72 7.80
N PHE A 12 -0.25 -10.52 8.36
CA PHE A 12 0.76 -10.22 9.37
C PHE A 12 0.11 -9.73 10.65
N ASP A 13 0.62 -10.19 11.79
CA ASP A 13 0.38 -9.57 13.08
C ASP A 13 1.44 -8.49 13.29
N LEU A 14 1.00 -7.24 13.38
CA LEU A 14 1.88 -6.08 13.54
C LEU A 14 2.33 -5.88 15.00
N ASP A 15 1.64 -6.49 15.95
CA ASP A 15 1.98 -6.42 17.37
C ASP A 15 3.02 -7.47 17.78
N GLN A 16 3.26 -8.46 16.92
CA GLN A 16 4.25 -9.51 17.12
C GLN A 16 5.36 -9.44 16.08
N VAL A 17 6.61 -9.46 16.54
CA VAL A 17 7.80 -9.40 15.67
C VAL A 17 8.61 -10.69 15.75
N THR A 18 9.17 -11.10 14.63
CA THR A 18 10.15 -12.17 14.54
C THR A 18 11.48 -11.74 15.17
N PRO A 19 12.43 -12.66 15.43
CA PRO A 19 13.76 -12.31 15.94
C PRO A 19 14.51 -11.29 15.07
N ASP A 20 14.20 -11.25 13.78
CA ASP A 20 14.80 -10.32 12.81
C ASP A 20 14.07 -8.95 12.76
N GLY A 21 13.07 -8.75 13.61
CA GLY A 21 12.30 -7.49 13.73
C GLY A 21 11.19 -7.32 12.70
N ALA A 22 10.91 -8.32 11.86
CA ALA A 22 9.81 -8.27 10.90
C ALA A 22 8.48 -8.67 11.56
N PRO A 23 7.32 -8.13 11.12
CA PRO A 23 6.02 -8.59 11.60
C PRO A 23 5.83 -10.10 11.38
N MET A 24 5.22 -10.77 12.36
CA MET A 24 5.00 -12.21 12.29
C MET A 24 3.90 -12.52 11.25
N THR A 25 4.19 -13.40 10.30
CA THR A 25 3.15 -13.89 9.37
C THR A 25 2.26 -14.89 10.09
N ILE A 26 0.96 -14.63 10.11
CA ILE A 26 -0.04 -15.45 10.81
C ILE A 26 -0.93 -16.27 9.88
N GLY A 27 -0.93 -15.95 8.59
CA GLY A 27 -1.79 -16.62 7.65
C GLY A 27 -1.70 -16.14 6.21
N LYS A 28 -2.65 -16.62 5.42
CA LYS A 28 -2.82 -16.27 4.01
C LYS A 28 -4.30 -16.21 3.65
N LEU A 29 -4.63 -15.27 2.77
CA LEU A 29 -5.95 -15.18 2.12
C LEU A 29 -5.77 -15.32 0.61
N ASP A 30 -6.43 -16.31 0.03
CA ASP A 30 -6.59 -16.45 -1.43
C ASP A 30 -7.96 -15.94 -1.83
N LEU A 31 -8.05 -15.07 -2.84
CA LEU A 31 -9.29 -14.58 -3.43
C LEU A 31 -9.37 -14.90 -4.92
N HIS A 32 -10.56 -15.25 -5.38
CA HIS A 32 -10.88 -15.56 -6.76
C HIS A 32 -12.11 -14.76 -7.20
N TYR A 33 -11.92 -13.86 -8.15
CA TYR A 33 -12.96 -13.01 -8.71
C TYR A 33 -13.56 -13.68 -9.95
N THR A 34 -14.89 -13.84 -9.94
CA THR A 34 -15.68 -14.44 -11.03
C THR A 34 -16.84 -13.51 -11.42
N GLY A 35 -17.55 -13.84 -12.50
CA GLY A 35 -18.77 -13.11 -12.87
C GLY A 35 -19.95 -13.32 -11.92
N GLU A 36 -19.90 -14.36 -11.08
CA GLU A 36 -20.97 -14.72 -10.13
C GLU A 36 -20.70 -14.20 -8.71
N GLY A 37 -19.45 -13.84 -8.42
CA GLY A 37 -19.04 -13.35 -7.11
C GLY A 37 -17.55 -13.54 -6.81
N VAL A 38 -17.19 -13.28 -5.56
CA VAL A 38 -15.84 -13.47 -5.01
C VAL A 38 -15.82 -14.69 -4.11
N TYR A 39 -14.89 -15.60 -4.37
CA TYR A 39 -14.68 -16.81 -3.58
C TYR A 39 -13.31 -16.76 -2.94
N GLY A 40 -13.19 -17.14 -1.68
CA GLY A 40 -11.92 -17.04 -0.97
C GLY A 40 -11.65 -18.19 -0.01
N THR A 41 -10.37 -18.39 0.29
CA THR A 41 -9.90 -19.31 1.32
C THR A 41 -8.97 -18.57 2.26
N ILE A 42 -9.25 -18.62 3.56
CA ILE A 42 -8.40 -18.06 4.61
C ILE A 42 -7.74 -19.21 5.38
N LEU A 43 -6.43 -19.17 5.47
CA LEU A 43 -5.61 -20.11 6.25
C LEU A 43 -4.91 -19.30 7.34
N LEU A 44 -5.15 -19.67 8.60
CA LEU A 44 -4.46 -19.10 9.76
C LEU A 44 -3.68 -20.22 10.45
N TRP A 45 -2.44 -19.95 10.83
CA TRP A 45 -1.56 -20.95 11.43
C TRP A 45 -0.99 -20.54 12.77
N ASP A 46 -1.21 -19.31 13.22
CA ASP A 46 -0.84 -18.85 14.55
C ASP A 46 -1.68 -19.56 15.63
N ASP A 47 -1.13 -19.66 16.85
CA ASP A 47 -1.81 -20.37 17.94
C ASP A 47 -2.98 -19.57 18.53
N ALA A 48 -3.01 -18.24 18.38
CA ALA A 48 -4.08 -17.41 18.89
C ALA A 48 -5.38 -17.61 18.08
N SER A 49 -5.28 -17.66 16.75
CA SER A 49 -6.43 -17.90 15.88
C SER A 49 -7.09 -19.26 16.10
N ARG A 50 -6.31 -20.28 16.49
CA ARG A 50 -6.81 -21.63 16.84
C ARG A 50 -7.65 -21.65 18.10
N GLN A 51 -7.45 -20.70 19.01
CA GLN A 51 -8.16 -20.60 20.28
C GLN A 51 -9.44 -19.74 20.19
N LEU A 52 -9.70 -19.11 19.04
CA LEU A 52 -10.89 -18.29 18.84
C LEU A 52 -12.17 -19.12 18.91
N THR A 53 -13.10 -18.67 19.74
CA THR A 53 -14.49 -19.14 19.75
C THR A 53 -15.15 -18.84 18.39
N PRO A 54 -16.25 -19.53 18.03
CA PRO A 54 -16.95 -19.26 16.77
C PRO A 54 -17.36 -17.79 16.58
N ALA A 55 -17.81 -17.13 17.64
CA ALA A 55 -18.21 -15.72 17.59
C ALA A 55 -17.01 -14.80 17.34
N GLN A 56 -15.90 -15.00 18.06
CA GLN A 56 -14.67 -14.23 17.87
C GLN A 56 -14.09 -14.44 16.48
N ARG A 57 -14.10 -15.69 15.97
CA ARG A 57 -13.65 -16.01 14.63
C ARG A 57 -14.47 -15.28 13.57
N SER A 58 -15.80 -15.27 13.70
CA SER A 58 -16.68 -14.53 12.79
C SER A 58 -16.36 -13.03 12.79
N ALA A 59 -16.27 -12.42 13.97
CA ALA A 59 -15.94 -11.01 14.11
C ALA A 59 -14.57 -10.66 13.50
N PHE A 60 -13.55 -11.49 13.75
CA PHE A 60 -12.22 -11.34 13.18
C PHE A 60 -12.22 -11.39 11.65
N ILE A 61 -12.86 -12.41 11.06
CA ILE A 61 -12.93 -12.54 9.59
C ILE A 61 -13.68 -11.36 8.96
N HIS A 62 -14.77 -10.89 9.56
CA HIS A 62 -15.49 -9.72 9.06
C HIS A 62 -14.66 -8.43 9.14
N ALA A 63 -13.90 -8.24 10.22
CA ALA A 63 -12.99 -7.09 10.34
C ALA A 63 -11.90 -7.13 9.26
N LEU A 64 -11.25 -8.29 9.07
CA LEU A 64 -10.23 -8.48 8.04
C LEU A 64 -10.78 -8.19 6.63
N LEU A 65 -11.95 -8.75 6.29
CA LEU A 65 -12.55 -8.52 4.97
C LEU A 65 -12.92 -7.05 4.76
N ASN A 66 -13.44 -6.37 5.79
CA ASN A 66 -13.78 -4.95 5.73
C ASN A 66 -12.56 -4.05 5.48
N GLU A 67 -11.40 -4.42 6.03
CA GLU A 67 -10.14 -3.72 5.81
C GLU A 67 -9.70 -3.82 4.34
N ILE A 68 -9.80 -5.01 3.73
CA ILE A 68 -9.38 -5.26 2.35
C ILE A 68 -10.30 -4.54 1.33
N VAL A 69 -11.59 -4.38 1.63
CA VAL A 69 -12.52 -3.63 0.76
C VAL A 69 -12.51 -2.13 1.01
N GLN A 70 -11.75 -1.62 1.99
CA GLN A 70 -11.50 -0.18 2.03
C GLN A 70 -10.71 0.20 0.77
N PRO A 71 -11.02 1.35 0.13
CA PRO A 71 -10.24 1.78 -1.02
C PRO A 71 -8.77 1.95 -0.61
N MET A 72 -7.89 1.12 -1.18
CA MET A 72 -6.42 1.31 -1.18
C MET A 72 -5.99 2.57 -1.95
N GLY A 73 -6.94 3.43 -2.33
CA GLY A 73 -6.68 4.64 -3.09
C GLY A 73 -5.88 5.62 -2.26
N ILE A 74 -4.84 6.20 -2.86
CA ILE A 74 -4.18 7.37 -2.28
C ILE A 74 -5.27 8.46 -2.17
N PRO A 75 -5.57 8.99 -0.97
CA PRO A 75 -6.52 10.08 -0.82
C PRO A 75 -6.10 11.27 -1.69
N ASN A 76 -7.02 12.21 -1.92
CA ASN A 76 -6.68 13.45 -2.65
C ASN A 76 -5.51 14.22 -1.99
N GLU A 77 -5.23 13.93 -0.73
CA GLU A 77 -4.10 14.43 0.05
C GLU A 77 -3.27 13.25 0.58
N TYR A 78 -1.95 13.28 0.37
CA TYR A 78 -1.03 12.24 0.84
C TYR A 78 0.31 12.82 1.28
N VAL A 79 0.97 12.07 2.17
CA VAL A 79 2.36 12.21 2.57
C VAL A 79 2.96 10.81 2.65
N VAL A 80 3.99 10.52 1.87
CA VAL A 80 4.64 9.22 1.76
C VAL A 80 6.13 9.39 1.99
N GLU A 81 6.66 8.71 2.99
CA GLU A 81 8.08 8.72 3.30
C GLU A 81 8.80 7.56 2.59
N PHE A 82 9.88 7.89 1.90
CA PHE A 82 10.79 6.94 1.28
C PHE A 82 12.09 6.87 2.08
N PHE A 83 12.53 5.64 2.37
CA PHE A 83 13.83 5.36 2.93
C PHE A 83 14.54 4.31 2.06
N ALA A 84 15.76 4.60 1.62
CA ALA A 84 16.61 3.57 1.05
C ALA A 84 17.01 2.57 2.17
N PRO A 85 17.18 1.26 1.85
CA PRO A 85 17.59 0.26 2.83
C PRO A 85 18.91 0.58 3.56
N THR A 86 19.79 1.36 2.93
CA THR A 86 21.05 1.83 3.52
C THR A 86 20.88 3.05 4.43
N LEU A 87 19.66 3.58 4.55
CA LEU A 87 19.28 4.81 5.24
C LEU A 87 19.99 6.08 4.73
N GLN A 88 20.68 5.99 3.59
CA GLN A 88 21.42 7.11 2.99
C GLN A 88 20.52 8.06 2.20
N HIS A 89 19.33 7.59 1.80
CA HIS A 89 18.37 8.39 1.05
C HIS A 89 17.05 8.40 1.80
N TYR A 90 16.63 9.60 2.18
CA TYR A 90 15.34 9.90 2.78
C TYR A 90 14.65 10.94 1.91
N HIS A 91 13.38 10.73 1.57
CA HIS A 91 12.60 11.70 0.82
C HIS A 91 11.12 11.61 1.17
N VAL A 92 10.43 12.75 1.19
CA VAL A 92 9.00 12.82 1.53
C VAL A 92 8.22 13.32 0.31
N PHE A 93 7.35 12.47 -0.21
CA PHE A 93 6.44 12.80 -1.30
C PHE A 93 5.10 13.25 -0.72
N HIS A 94 4.64 14.45 -1.04
CA HIS A 94 3.35 14.94 -0.57
C HIS A 94 2.68 15.84 -1.61
N ASN A 95 1.36 15.97 -1.53
CA ASN A 95 0.58 16.89 -2.37
C ASN A 95 -0.31 17.84 -1.54
N VAL A 96 0.02 18.00 -0.26
CA VAL A 96 -0.66 18.89 0.70
C VAL A 96 0.24 20.10 0.97
N GLY A 97 -0.19 21.32 0.61
CA GLY A 97 0.56 22.55 0.95
C GLY A 97 0.95 23.47 -0.21
N GLY A 98 0.83 23.01 -1.47
CA GLY A 98 0.85 23.88 -2.66
C GLY A 98 2.22 24.33 -3.17
N GLU A 99 2.34 24.28 -4.50
CA GLU A 99 3.43 24.72 -5.37
C GLU A 99 4.63 23.77 -5.43
N ASP A 100 4.86 23.22 -6.64
CA ASP A 100 6.08 22.53 -6.99
C ASP A 100 7.27 23.37 -6.52
N GLU A 101 7.95 22.94 -5.46
CA GLU A 101 9.38 23.17 -5.31
C GLU A 101 10.04 22.38 -6.44
N THR A 102 9.86 22.89 -7.66
CA THR A 102 10.78 22.67 -8.75
C THR A 102 12.11 23.10 -8.20
N ASP A 103 12.94 22.11 -7.84
CA ASP A 103 14.38 22.28 -7.84
C ASP A 103 14.71 22.90 -9.20
N ALA A 104 14.82 24.23 -9.19
CA ALA A 104 15.13 25.00 -10.36
C ALA A 104 16.55 24.61 -10.73
N ASP A 105 16.68 23.65 -11.64
CA ASP A 105 17.93 23.29 -12.27
C ASP A 105 18.57 24.59 -12.80
N PRO A 106 19.69 25.06 -12.21
CA PRO A 106 20.29 26.34 -12.58
C PRO A 106 20.93 26.31 -13.98
N THR A 107 20.78 25.23 -14.75
CA THR A 107 21.35 25.10 -16.10
C THR A 107 20.42 25.45 -17.26
N LEU A 108 19.16 25.81 -17.00
CA LEU A 108 18.27 26.31 -18.06
C LEU A 108 18.57 27.77 -18.39
N THR A 109 19.50 27.99 -19.32
CA THR A 109 19.73 29.30 -19.95
C THR A 109 18.43 29.85 -20.57
N PRO A 110 18.06 31.12 -20.36
CA PRO A 110 16.88 31.70 -20.99
C PRO A 110 17.08 31.81 -22.51
N ARG A 111 16.09 31.35 -23.29
CA ARG A 111 16.07 31.57 -24.75
C ARG A 111 16.04 33.07 -25.06
N PRO A 112 16.84 33.58 -26.01
CA PRO A 112 16.82 35.00 -26.36
C PRO A 112 15.51 35.36 -27.07
N ASN A 113 14.89 36.42 -26.55
CA ASN A 113 13.68 37.06 -27.06
C ASN A 113 13.93 37.60 -28.48
N ARG A 114 13.24 37.06 -29.51
CA ARG A 114 13.28 37.65 -30.86
C ARG A 114 12.28 38.81 -30.94
N SER A 115 12.76 39.99 -30.59
CA SER A 115 12.18 41.24 -31.08
C SER A 115 12.40 41.35 -32.59
N GLY A 116 11.34 41.67 -33.33
CA GLY A 116 11.41 41.90 -34.77
C GLY A 116 10.06 42.32 -35.35
N ALA A 117 9.58 43.50 -34.96
CA ALA A 117 8.63 44.25 -35.76
C ALA A 117 9.43 45.13 -36.74
N THR A 118 8.99 45.23 -38.00
CA THR A 118 8.78 46.48 -38.76
C THR A 118 8.74 46.22 -40.28
N THR A 119 7.60 46.64 -40.85
CA THR A 119 7.28 47.07 -42.24
C THR A 119 7.28 46.04 -43.36
#